data_AF-A0A8J6VN36-F1
#
_entry.id   AF-A0A8J6VN36-F1
#
_cell.length_a   1.000
_cell.length_b   1.000
_cell.length_c   1.000
_cell.angle_alpha   90.00
_cell.angle_beta   90.00
_cell.angle_gamma   90.00
#
_symmetry.space_group_name_H-M   'P 1'
#
loop_
_entity.id
_entity.type
_entity.pdbx_description
1 polymer ?
#
loop_
_entity_poly.entity_id
_entity_poly.type
_entity_poly.pdbx_seq_one_letter_code
_entity_poly.pdbx_strand_id
1 'polypeptide(L)'
;MLAFGSILAMTTILLTTRAALADFRVSNGTGGNYAYQLWRTDDGTQYYLKIWSRRSYPNGSHFQSGSFESSRDALNYFDCEYGGRSLPSCPN
;
A
#
# COMPACT_ATOMS: atom_id res chain seq x y z
N MET A 1 -11.46 -37.33 -57.53
CA MET A 1 -12.24 -36.46 -56.63
C MET A 1 -11.83 -36.79 -55.20
N LEU A 2 -10.94 -36.01 -54.58
CA LEU A 2 -10.77 -35.98 -53.13
C LEU A 2 -10.39 -34.54 -52.73
N ALA A 3 -11.26 -33.96 -51.90
CA ALA A 3 -11.21 -32.59 -51.43
C ALA A 3 -10.24 -32.46 -50.25
N PHE A 4 -9.39 -31.44 -50.26
CA PHE A 4 -8.58 -31.05 -49.10
C PHE A 4 -9.09 -29.70 -48.60
N GLY A 5 -10.05 -29.75 -47.68
CA GLY A 5 -10.49 -28.57 -46.93
C GLY A 5 -9.39 -28.15 -45.97
N SER A 6 -8.78 -26.99 -46.24
CA SER A 6 -7.82 -26.38 -45.31
C SER A 6 -8.60 -25.71 -44.17
N ILE A 7 -8.61 -26.33 -43.00
CA ILE A 7 -9.19 -25.73 -41.79
C ILE A 7 -8.09 -24.89 -41.14
N LEU A 8 -8.17 -23.57 -41.34
CA LEU A 8 -7.28 -22.60 -40.69
C LEU A 8 -7.75 -22.42 -39.24
N ALA A 9 -7.15 -23.14 -38.30
CA ALA A 9 -7.45 -23.03 -36.87
C ALA A 9 -6.81 -21.75 -36.29
N MET A 10 -7.63 -20.72 -36.05
CA MET A 10 -7.19 -19.53 -35.32
C MET A 10 -7.09 -19.86 -33.83
N THR A 11 -5.86 -19.99 -33.32
CA THR A 11 -5.58 -20.14 -31.90
C THR A 11 -5.54 -18.75 -31.26
N THR A 12 -6.59 -18.40 -30.53
CA THR A 12 -6.58 -17.21 -29.66
C THR A 12 -5.73 -17.50 -28.42
N ILE A 13 -4.53 -16.92 -28.39
CA ILE A 13 -3.69 -16.93 -27.18
C ILE A 13 -4.34 -15.98 -26.18
N LEU A 14 -5.03 -16.52 -25.17
CA LEU A 14 -5.43 -15.73 -24.00
C LEU A 14 -4.17 -15.35 -23.21
N LEU A 15 -3.66 -14.15 -23.46
CA LEU A 15 -2.68 -13.52 -22.59
C LEU A 15 -3.40 -13.10 -21.30
N THR A 16 -3.41 -13.96 -20.29
CA THR A 16 -3.82 -13.55 -18.94
C THR A 16 -2.68 -12.73 -18.34
N THR A 17 -2.79 -11.41 -18.42
CA THR A 17 -1.92 -10.52 -17.66
C THR A 17 -2.19 -10.76 -16.17
N ARG A 18 -1.21 -11.34 -15.46
CA ARG A 18 -1.22 -11.34 -14.00
C ARG A 18 -1.12 -9.88 -13.56
N ALA A 19 -2.23 -9.27 -13.17
CA ALA A 19 -2.17 -8.04 -12.42
C ALA A 19 -1.38 -8.37 -11.14
N ALA A 20 -0.18 -7.79 -10.99
CA ALA A 20 0.53 -7.89 -9.73
C ALA A 20 -0.36 -7.21 -8.69
N LEU A 21 -0.77 -7.96 -7.68
CA LEU A 21 -1.42 -7.36 -6.53
C LEU A 21 -0.37 -6.42 -5.90
N ALA A 22 -0.71 -5.14 -5.80
CA ALA A 22 0.15 -4.13 -5.26
C ALA A 22 -0.48 -3.58 -4.00
N ASP A 23 0.37 -3.18 -3.05
CA ASP A 23 -0.09 -2.48 -1.86
C ASP A 23 -0.93 -1.26 -2.26
N PHE A 24 -1.99 -1.03 -1.50
CA PHE A 24 -2.93 0.05 -1.76
C PHE A 24 -2.80 1.14 -0.70
N ARG A 25 -2.73 2.41 -1.14
CA ARG A 25 -2.72 3.55 -0.22
C ARG A 25 -4.12 3.81 0.31
N VAL A 26 -4.29 3.54 1.59
CA VAL A 26 -5.56 3.71 2.33
C VAL A 26 -5.83 5.17 2.64
N SER A 27 -4.86 5.87 3.22
CA SER A 27 -5.03 7.27 3.64
C SER A 27 -3.69 7.99 3.76
N ASN A 28 -3.73 9.29 4.06
CA ASN A 28 -2.56 10.08 4.38
C ASN A 28 -2.95 11.20 5.36
N GLY A 29 -1.95 11.77 6.02
CA GLY A 29 -2.15 12.86 6.96
C GLY A 29 -0.86 13.45 7.49
N THR A 30 -0.98 14.37 8.45
CA THR A 30 0.15 15.04 9.09
C THR A 30 -0.04 15.11 10.60
N GLY A 31 1.06 15.10 11.34
CA GLY A 31 1.09 15.30 12.78
C GLY A 31 2.47 15.80 13.21
N GLY A 32 2.51 16.78 14.11
CA GLY A 32 3.74 17.47 14.48
C GLY A 32 4.53 17.96 13.25
N ASN A 33 5.80 17.56 13.18
CA ASN A 33 6.72 17.87 12.07
C ASN A 33 6.77 16.78 10.99
N TYR A 34 5.83 15.83 11.00
CA TYR A 34 5.84 14.66 10.13
C TYR A 34 4.55 14.53 9.32
N ALA A 35 4.66 13.80 8.21
CA ALA A 35 3.55 13.40 7.36
C ALA A 35 3.59 11.89 7.16
N TYR A 36 2.44 11.26 6.97
CA TYR A 36 2.35 9.83 6.72
C TYR A 36 1.46 9.49 5.54
N GLN A 37 1.70 8.31 4.97
CA GLN A 37 0.76 7.58 4.14
C GLN A 37 0.54 6.22 4.79
N LEU A 38 -0.73 5.85 4.93
CA LEU A 38 -1.15 4.53 5.36
C LEU A 38 -1.35 3.65 4.12
N TRP A 39 -0.69 2.51 4.13
CA TRP A 39 -0.78 1.50 3.09
C TRP A 39 -1.31 0.21 3.67
N ARG A 40 -1.99 -0.56 2.82
CA ARG A 40 -2.45 -1.91 3.09
C ARG A 40 -1.73 -2.86 2.14
N THR A 41 -1.26 -3.98 2.66
CA THR A 41 -0.64 -5.04 1.85
C THR A 41 -1.63 -5.59 0.82
N ASP A 42 -1.08 -6.15 -0.25
CA ASP A 42 -1.82 -6.67 -1.40
C ASP A 42 -2.76 -7.85 -1.04
N ASP A 43 -2.37 -8.67 -0.06
CA ASP A 43 -3.20 -9.72 0.55
C ASP A 43 -4.30 -9.17 1.48
N GLY A 44 -4.25 -7.87 1.77
CA GLY A 44 -5.19 -7.18 2.64
C GLY A 44 -5.06 -7.50 4.12
N THR A 45 -4.02 -8.22 4.56
CA THR A 45 -3.92 -8.70 5.94
C THR A 45 -3.22 -7.71 6.88
N GLN A 46 -2.40 -6.81 6.34
CA GLN A 46 -1.57 -5.92 7.14
C GLN A 46 -1.62 -4.48 6.66
N TYR A 47 -1.27 -3.57 7.58
CA TYR A 47 -1.12 -2.15 7.32
C TYR A 47 0.29 -1.70 7.67
N TYR A 48 0.80 -0.69 6.98
CA TYR A 48 2.07 -0.06 7.33
C TYR A 48 2.07 1.42 6.97
N LEU A 49 3.01 2.16 7.52
CA LEU A 49 3.16 3.58 7.28
C LEU A 49 4.44 3.86 6.51
N LYS A 50 4.32 4.76 5.53
CA LYS A 50 5.45 5.55 5.05
C LYS A 50 5.40 6.89 5.75
N ILE A 51 6.53 7.34 6.30
CA ILE A 51 6.63 8.52 7.16
C ILE A 51 7.71 9.44 6.64
N TRP A 52 7.38 10.70 6.43
CA TRP A 52 8.29 11.74 5.97
C TRP A 52 8.40 12.83 7.02
N SER A 53 9.51 13.59 6.99
CA SER A 53 9.44 14.96 7.48
C SER A 53 8.37 15.72 6.70
N ARG A 54 7.59 16.58 7.36
CA ARG A 54 6.48 17.30 6.73
C ARG A 54 6.95 18.17 5.56
N ARG A 55 8.17 18.69 5.61
CA ARG A 55 8.76 19.54 4.56
C ARG A 55 9.19 18.75 3.32
N SER A 56 9.47 17.46 3.46
CA SER A 56 9.95 16.60 2.37
C SER A 56 8.85 15.73 1.78
N TYR A 57 7.62 15.81 2.29
CA TYR A 57 6.49 15.03 1.79
C TYR A 57 6.00 15.54 0.42
N PRO A 58 5.59 14.66 -0.53
CA PRO A 58 5.77 13.21 -0.55
C PRO A 58 7.05 12.77 -1.30
N ASN A 59 7.84 13.71 -1.82
CA ASN A 59 8.87 13.42 -2.82
C ASN A 59 10.27 13.14 -2.23
N GLY A 60 10.46 13.36 -0.93
CA GLY A 60 11.70 13.09 -0.23
C GLY A 60 11.80 11.66 0.30
N SER A 61 12.92 11.40 0.99
CA SER A 61 13.12 10.12 1.68
C SER A 61 12.05 9.93 2.76
N HIS A 62 11.59 8.68 2.88
CA HIS A 62 10.68 8.26 3.95
C HIS A 62 11.31 7.15 4.76
N PHE A 63 10.87 7.07 6.01
CA PHE A 63 10.98 5.86 6.81
C PHE A 63 9.73 5.01 6.60
N GLN A 64 9.89 3.69 6.56
CA GLN A 64 8.76 2.76 6.55
C GLN A 64 8.68 2.08 7.93
N SER A 65 7.50 2.08 8.53
CA SER A 65 7.25 1.38 9.79
C SER A 65 7.25 -0.14 9.60
N GLY A 66 7.16 -0.87 10.71
CA GLY A 66 6.71 -2.26 10.68
C GLY A 66 5.25 -2.41 10.24
N SER A 67 4.78 -3.65 10.22
CA SER A 67 3.39 -4.00 9.93
C SER A 67 2.49 -3.92 11.16
N PHE A 68 1.22 -3.60 10.94
CA PHE A 68 0.16 -3.54 11.95
C PHE A 68 -1.04 -4.38 11.50
N GLU A 69 -1.76 -4.96 12.47
CA GLU A 69 -2.97 -5.74 12.22
C GLU A 69 -4.15 -4.87 11.76
N SER A 70 -4.16 -3.59 12.16
CA SER A 70 -5.22 -2.67 11.80
C SER A 70 -4.70 -1.27 11.41
N SER A 71 -5.51 -0.55 10.64
CA SER A 71 -5.28 0.87 10.35
C SER A 71 -5.28 1.72 11.62
N ARG A 72 -6.09 1.36 12.62
CA ARG A 72 -6.16 2.05 13.91
C ARG A 72 -4.82 1.96 14.65
N ASP A 73 -4.21 0.78 14.70
CA ASP A 73 -2.94 0.57 15.39
C ASP A 73 -1.80 1.32 14.70
N ALA A 74 -1.77 1.29 13.36
CA ALA A 74 -0.83 2.08 12.58
C ALA A 74 -0.95 3.58 12.89
N LEU A 75 -2.17 4.13 12.89
CA LEU A 75 -2.40 5.54 13.16
C LEU A 75 -2.10 5.93 14.61
N ASN A 76 -2.38 5.04 15.57
CA ASN A 76 -2.00 5.24 16.97
C ASN A 76 -0.47 5.30 17.12
N TYR A 77 0.26 4.39 16.47
CA TYR A 77 1.72 4.43 16.43
C TYR A 77 2.23 5.76 15.86
N PHE A 78 1.64 6.24 14.76
CA PHE A 78 2.02 7.54 14.20
C PHE A 78 1.80 8.69 15.20
N ASP A 79 0.65 8.73 15.87
CA ASP A 79 0.37 9.78 16.84
C ASP A 79 1.36 9.77 18.01
N CYS A 80 1.62 8.58 18.56
CA CYS A 80 2.47 8.42 19.74
C CYS A 80 3.96 8.68 19.48
N GLU A 81 4.46 8.33 18.30
CA GLU A 81 5.87 8.49 17.97
C GLU A 81 6.19 9.79 17.21
N TYR A 82 5.23 10.34 16.47
CA TYR A 82 5.47 11.47 15.54
C TYR A 82 4.44 12.59 15.65
N GLY A 83 3.18 12.27 15.96
CA GLY A 83 2.05 13.19 15.91
C GLY A 83 1.91 14.12 17.11
N GLY A 84 2.71 13.91 18.16
CA GLY A 84 2.71 14.73 19.36
C GLY A 84 2.01 14.09 20.56
N ARG A 85 1.80 12.75 20.55
CA ARG A 85 1.25 11.97 21.67
C ARG A 85 -0.09 12.52 22.18
N SER A 86 -1.02 12.79 21.26
CA SER A 86 -2.33 13.32 21.61
C SER A 86 -3.28 12.25 22.16
N LEU A 87 -2.99 10.97 21.90
CA LEU A 87 -3.82 9.86 22.35
C LEU A 87 -3.46 9.37 23.77
N PRO A 88 -4.46 9.07 24.62
CA PRO A 88 -4.22 8.51 25.94
C PRO A 88 -3.68 7.07 25.91
N SER A 89 -3.72 6.41 24.74
CA SER A 89 -3.16 5.07 24.53
C SER A 89 -1.66 5.06 24.33
N CYS A 90 -1.00 6.22 24.27
CA CYS A 90 0.44 6.27 24.09
C CYS A 90 1.17 5.75 25.34
N PRO A 91 2.19 4.89 25.16
CA PRO A 91 3.04 4.48 26.28
C PRO A 91 3.71 5.72 26.90
N ASN A 92 3.88 5.72 28.22
CA ASN A 92 4.53 6.82 28.94
C ASN A 92 6.02 6.89 28.59
#